data_AF-A0A2H0KCE9-F1
#
_entry.id   AF-A0A2H0KCE9-F1
#
_cell.length_a   1.000
_cell.length_b   1.000
_cell.length_c   1.000
_cell.angle_alpha   90.00
_cell.angle_beta   90.00
_cell.angle_gamma   90.00
#
_symmetry.space_group_name_H-M   'P 1'
#
loop_
_entity.id
_entity.type
_entity.pdbx_description
1 polymer ?
#
loop_
_entity_poly.entity_id
_entity_poly.type
_entity_poly.pdbx_seq_one_letter_code
_entity_poly.pdbx_strand_id
1 'polypeptide(L)'
;MNTDDKQAEKKPTIAFRQSLFWDVDPKTIDPEKNAVYVIERILDFGDDTEVRWMWKYYDHALIHKVVGHSRVIFPATRSFWNLMLST
;
A
#
# COMPACT_ATOMS: atom_id res chain seq x y z
N MET A 1 -17.14 -26.61 -20.90
CA MET A 1 -15.79 -26.02 -20.72
C MET A 1 -16.02 -24.76 -19.91
N ASN A 2 -16.09 -24.91 -18.58
CA ASN A 2 -16.48 -23.80 -17.69
C ASN A 2 -15.21 -23.06 -17.27
N THR A 3 -15.02 -21.88 -17.84
CA THR A 3 -14.02 -20.90 -17.43
C THR A 3 -14.57 -20.08 -16.27
N ASP A 4 -14.57 -20.62 -15.04
CA ASP A 4 -14.96 -19.85 -13.84
C ASP A 4 -14.25 -20.32 -12.56
N ASP A 5 -13.02 -20.84 -12.67
CA ASP A 5 -12.15 -21.06 -11.50
C ASP A 5 -11.01 -20.03 -11.51
N LYS A 6 -11.35 -18.74 -11.42
CA LYS A 6 -10.37 -17.76 -10.90
C LYS A 6 -10.30 -17.96 -9.40
N GLN A 7 -9.46 -18.90 -8.96
CA GLN A 7 -9.06 -19.00 -7.55
C GLN A 7 -8.60 -17.61 -7.12
N ALA A 8 -9.36 -16.96 -6.23
CA ALA A 8 -8.98 -15.67 -5.68
C ALA A 8 -7.60 -15.84 -5.02
N GLU A 9 -6.56 -15.31 -5.64
CA GLU A 9 -5.21 -15.40 -5.13
C GLU A 9 -5.19 -14.86 -3.69
N LYS A 10 -4.74 -15.69 -2.74
CA LYS A 10 -4.69 -15.30 -1.34
C LYS A 10 -3.73 -14.12 -1.22
N LYS A 11 -4.25 -12.96 -0.85
CA LYS A 11 -3.45 -11.75 -0.61
C LYS A 11 -2.35 -12.05 0.43
N PRO A 12 -1.14 -11.48 0.27
CA PRO A 12 -0.05 -11.71 1.21
C PRO A 12 -0.39 -11.14 2.59
N THR A 13 0.12 -11.75 3.65
CA THR A 13 -0.01 -11.23 5.02
C THR A 13 1.24 -10.47 5.44
N ILE A 14 1.09 -9.50 6.33
CA ILE A 14 2.20 -8.76 6.95
C ILE A 14 1.87 -8.47 8.41
N ALA A 15 2.91 -8.44 9.25
CA ALA A 15 2.83 -7.90 10.60
C ALA A 15 3.41 -6.49 10.58
N PHE A 16 2.57 -5.48 10.74
CA PHE A 16 3.02 -4.09 10.76
C PHE A 16 3.81 -3.78 12.02
N ARG A 17 4.97 -3.13 11.86
CA ARG A 17 5.76 -2.61 12.98
C ARG A 17 5.14 -1.31 13.52
N GLN A 18 5.27 -1.08 14.82
CA GLN A 18 4.74 0.11 15.49
C GLN A 18 5.28 1.43 14.90
N SER A 19 6.53 1.46 14.47
CA SER A 19 7.16 2.67 13.94
C SER A 19 6.58 3.16 12.61
N LEU A 20 5.87 2.31 11.86
CA LEU A 20 5.14 2.71 10.64
C LEU A 20 3.85 3.49 10.98
N PHE A 21 3.29 3.20 12.16
CA PHE A 21 2.01 3.73 12.65
C PHE A 21 2.18 4.27 14.08
N TRP A 22 3.04 5.25 14.29
CA TRP A 22 3.39 5.74 15.64
C TRP A 22 2.21 6.29 16.46
N ASP A 23 1.10 6.60 15.81
CA ASP A 23 -0.11 7.24 16.35
C ASP A 23 -1.27 6.27 16.64
N VAL A 24 -1.20 5.01 16.19
CA VAL A 24 -2.25 4.01 16.38
C VAL A 24 -1.67 2.62 16.68
N ASP A 25 -2.45 1.72 17.28
CA ASP A 25 -2.03 0.33 17.45
C ASP A 25 -2.13 -0.40 16.08
N PRO A 26 -1.01 -0.88 15.50
CA PRO A 26 -1.02 -1.56 14.19
C PRO A 26 -1.90 -2.79 14.15
N LYS A 27 -2.18 -3.44 15.30
CA LYS A 27 -3.06 -4.61 15.38
C LYS A 27 -4.53 -4.28 15.12
N THR A 28 -4.89 -3.00 15.22
CA THR A 28 -6.26 -2.52 14.97
C THR A 28 -6.48 -2.09 13.52
N ILE A 29 -5.40 -2.01 12.72
CA ILE A 29 -5.47 -1.60 11.32
C ILE A 29 -6.00 -2.76 10.47
N ASP A 30 -7.07 -2.48 9.74
CA ASP A 30 -7.61 -3.37 8.71
C ASP A 30 -7.08 -2.89 7.35
N PRO A 31 -6.19 -3.66 6.68
CA PRO A 31 -5.62 -3.26 5.39
C PRO A 31 -6.65 -2.94 4.31
N GLU A 32 -7.82 -3.59 4.33
CA GLU A 32 -8.84 -3.35 3.30
C GLU A 32 -9.63 -2.07 3.61
N LYS A 33 -10.06 -1.89 4.87
CA LYS A 33 -10.83 -0.71 5.28
C LYS A 33 -9.96 0.55 5.36
N ASN A 34 -8.68 0.40 5.67
CA ASN A 34 -7.73 1.50 5.87
C ASN A 34 -6.74 1.65 4.70
N ALA A 35 -7.06 1.12 3.51
CA ALA A 35 -6.14 1.00 2.38
C ALA A 35 -5.37 2.29 2.06
N VAL A 36 -6.06 3.44 1.92
CA VAL A 36 -5.42 4.72 1.60
C VAL A 36 -4.40 5.11 2.67
N TYR A 37 -4.79 5.04 3.94
CA TYR A 37 -3.91 5.36 5.07
C TYR A 37 -2.68 4.44 5.12
N VAL A 38 -2.87 3.13 4.92
CA VAL A 38 -1.76 2.16 4.89
C VAL A 38 -0.82 2.45 3.73
N ILE A 39 -1.35 2.71 2.52
CA ILE A 39 -0.54 3.06 1.35
C ILE A 39 0.26 4.34 1.64
N GLU A 40 -0.38 5.41 2.13
CA GLU A 40 0.31 6.67 2.45
C GLU A 40 1.46 6.45 3.44
N ARG A 41 1.26 5.64 4.48
CA ARG A 41 2.30 5.33 5.47
C ARG A 41 3.47 4.55 4.87
N ILE A 42 3.19 3.57 4.03
CA ILE A 42 4.25 2.78 3.36
C ILE A 42 5.00 3.63 2.34
N LEU A 43 4.33 4.51 1.60
CA LEU A 43 4.98 5.37 0.61
C LEU A 43 6.04 6.28 1.24
N ASP A 44 5.76 6.88 2.40
CA ASP A 44 6.69 7.80 3.08
C ASP A 44 7.70 7.09 3.98
N PHE A 45 7.29 6.05 4.71
CA PHE A 45 8.05 5.48 5.82
C PHE A 45 8.28 3.98 5.73
N GLY A 46 7.77 3.33 4.67
CA GLY A 46 7.88 1.90 4.47
C GLY A 46 9.31 1.46 4.16
N ASP A 47 9.69 0.29 4.65
CA ASP A 47 10.87 -0.42 4.19
C ASP A 47 10.57 -1.26 2.95
N ASP A 48 11.58 -1.90 2.38
CA ASP A 48 11.41 -2.74 1.20
C ASP A 48 10.40 -3.88 1.37
N THR A 49 10.27 -4.45 2.58
CA THR A 49 9.35 -5.55 2.86
C THR A 49 7.91 -5.05 2.80
N GLU A 50 7.66 -3.90 3.43
CA GLU A 50 6.36 -3.23 3.46
C GLU A 50 5.95 -2.74 2.07
N VAL A 51 6.89 -2.17 1.31
CA VAL A 51 6.69 -1.75 -0.09
C VAL A 51 6.35 -2.95 -0.97
N ARG A 52 7.12 -4.05 -0.89
CA ARG A 52 6.85 -5.28 -1.68
C ARG A 52 5.50 -5.89 -1.32
N TRP A 53 5.11 -5.83 -0.05
CA TRP A 53 3.80 -6.29 0.39
C TRP A 53 2.69 -5.40 -0.18
N MET A 54 2.79 -4.07 -0.05
CA MET A 54 1.84 -3.11 -0.60
C MET A 54 1.61 -3.33 -2.10
N TRP A 55 2.69 -3.52 -2.85
CA TRP A 55 2.67 -3.74 -4.30
C TRP A 55 1.93 -5.01 -4.73
N LYS A 56 1.94 -6.04 -3.89
CA LYS A 56 1.25 -7.32 -4.14
C LYS A 56 -0.17 -7.35 -3.56
N TYR A 57 -0.44 -6.56 -2.54
CA TYR A 57 -1.70 -6.58 -1.80
C TYR A 57 -2.76 -5.67 -2.42
N TYR A 58 -2.36 -4.49 -2.88
CA TYR A 58 -3.27 -3.50 -3.46
C TYR A 58 -3.16 -3.44 -4.98
N ASP A 59 -4.29 -3.14 -5.62
CA ASP A 59 -4.32 -2.85 -7.05
C ASP A 59 -3.42 -1.64 -7.37
N HIS A 60 -2.62 -1.75 -8.42
CA HIS A 60 -1.71 -0.67 -8.80
C HIS A 60 -2.44 0.62 -9.12
N ALA A 61 -3.65 0.53 -9.71
CA ALA A 61 -4.51 1.69 -9.95
C ALA A 61 -4.85 2.46 -8.65
N LEU A 62 -5.02 1.75 -7.53
CA LEU A 62 -5.23 2.39 -6.23
C LEU A 62 -3.96 3.10 -5.75
N ILE A 63 -2.80 2.46 -5.87
CA ILE A 63 -1.51 3.05 -5.48
C ILE A 63 -1.26 4.34 -6.30
N HIS A 64 -1.43 4.28 -7.63
CA HIS A 64 -1.32 5.45 -8.51
C HIS A 64 -2.30 6.57 -8.09
N LYS A 65 -3.55 6.21 -7.77
CA LYS A 65 -4.54 7.19 -7.31
C LYS A 65 -4.09 7.86 -6.01
N VAL A 66 -3.56 7.10 -5.05
CA VAL A 66 -3.06 7.64 -3.78
C VAL A 66 -1.86 8.56 -4.01
N VAL A 67 -0.88 8.17 -4.82
CA VAL A 67 0.28 9.02 -5.17
C VAL A 67 -0.17 10.34 -5.81
N GLY A 68 -1.15 10.28 -6.73
CA GLY A 68 -1.63 11.47 -7.44
C GLY A 68 -2.49 12.43 -6.61
N HIS A 69 -3.24 11.92 -5.61
CA HIS A 69 -4.26 12.70 -4.91
C HIS A 69 -4.02 12.88 -3.41
N SER A 70 -3.14 12.09 -2.79
CA SER A 70 -2.85 12.20 -1.35
C SER A 70 -2.29 13.57 -1.03
N ARG A 71 -2.87 14.24 -0.03
CA ARG A 71 -2.39 15.54 0.49
C ARG A 71 -1.45 15.37 1.69
N VAL A 72 -1.22 14.13 2.11
CA VAL A 72 -0.50 13.79 3.35
C VAL A 72 0.93 13.36 3.06
N ILE A 73 1.16 12.64 1.96
CA ILE A 73 2.52 12.18 1.60
C ILE A 73 3.47 13.35 1.33
N PHE A 74 4.76 13.15 1.60
CA PHE A 74 5.74 14.21 1.37
C PHE A 74 5.90 14.55 -0.13
N PRO A 75 6.18 15.82 -0.48
CA PRO A 75 6.37 16.21 -1.89
C PRO A 75 7.50 15.44 -2.60
N ALA A 76 8.59 15.13 -1.87
CA ALA A 76 9.71 14.34 -2.39
C ALA A 76 9.29 12.89 -2.65
N THR A 77 8.57 12.28 -1.71
CA THR A 77 7.96 10.94 -1.86
C THR A 77 7.08 10.88 -3.10
N ARG A 78 6.18 11.84 -3.28
CA ARG A 78 5.33 11.90 -4.47
C ARG A 78 6.14 11.95 -5.76
N SER A 79 7.18 12.79 -5.80
CA SER A 79 8.07 12.92 -6.97
C SER A 79 8.77 11.61 -7.30
N PHE A 80 9.30 10.93 -6.27
CA PHE A 80 9.95 9.63 -6.41
C PHE A 80 8.97 8.57 -6.96
N TRP A 81 7.80 8.42 -6.34
CA TRP A 81 6.83 7.40 -6.75
C TRP A 81 6.24 7.69 -8.13
N ASN A 82 6.02 8.95 -8.51
CA ASN A 82 5.63 9.29 -9.88
C ASN A 82 6.67 8.82 -10.91
N LEU A 83 7.97 8.92 -10.60
CA LEU A 83 9.03 8.41 -11.46
C LEU A 83 9.02 6.88 -11.52
N MET A 84 8.94 6.21 -10.37
CA MET A 84 8.95 4.74 -10.29
C MET A 84 7.74 4.11 -11.00
N LEU A 85 6.59 4.78 -10.96
CA LEU A 85 5.33 4.32 -11.54
C LEU A 85 5.15 4.70 -13.02
N SER A 86 6.09 5.43 -13.62
CA SER A 86 5.98 5.92 -15.00
C SER A 86 6.36 4.90 -16.10
N THR A 87 6.63 3.66 -15.71
CA THR A 87 7.12 2.58 -16.60
C THR A 87 5.98 1.70 -17.10
#